data_AF-A0A812K8S5-F1
#
_entry.id   AF-A0A812K8S5-F1
#
_cell.length_a   1.000
_cell.length_b   1.000
_cell.length_c   1.000
_cell.angle_alpha   90.00
_cell.angle_beta   90.00
_cell.angle_gamma   90.00
#
_symmetry.space_group_name_H-M   'P 1'
#
loop_
_entity.id
_entity.type
_entity.pdbx_description
1 polymer ?
#
loop_
_entity_poly.entity_id
_entity_poly.type
_entity_poly.pdbx_seq_one_letter_code
_entity_poly.pdbx_strand_id
1 'polypeptide(L)'
;METWLKAARDQAAKIGEDIQKQAILLADDAAQKGKRELSFREGGLGFELNGVYVASVDPDGQAHQLGVQQGDKLVSIAGYVIPENPKEESVKKWLDEMIRPGRLTFVSEAMKDGTISASAVVFPKEADFADTGLTAFPEQSWQEDDLVVVLPEMSTGKEVAISKASTQHASSLANVSTETQLRAELYAARDEVQSLERELEDCRQECYELRHFAAEKAEDTSLRSGSREALRLRRALEQLEQAQKEAEESLMGLRGVPSRGS
;
A
#
# COMPACT_ATOMS: atom_id res chain seq x y z
N MET A 1 30.37 -20.73 -35.76
CA MET A 1 30.49 -20.45 -34.30
C MET A 1 29.66 -19.26 -33.85
N GLU A 2 29.42 -18.25 -34.69
CA GLU A 2 28.70 -17.02 -34.31
C GLU A 2 27.19 -17.23 -34.02
N THR A 3 26.57 -18.27 -34.58
CA THR A 3 25.14 -18.56 -34.38
C THR A 3 24.81 -19.06 -32.97
N TRP A 4 25.74 -19.77 -32.32
CA TRP A 4 25.55 -20.28 -30.96
C TRP A 4 25.70 -19.16 -29.91
N LEU A 5 26.62 -18.22 -30.14
CA LEU A 5 26.80 -17.04 -29.28
C LEU A 5 25.58 -16.11 -29.31
N LYS A 6 24.88 -15.99 -30.44
CA LYS A 6 23.60 -15.26 -30.51
C LYS A 6 22.50 -15.96 -29.73
N ALA A 7 22.33 -17.27 -29.92
CA ALA A 7 21.32 -18.05 -29.21
C ALA A 7 21.53 -18.02 -27.68
N ALA A 8 22.77 -18.11 -27.22
CA ALA A 8 23.10 -18.01 -25.79
C ALA A 8 22.76 -16.62 -25.20
N ARG A 9 22.93 -15.55 -25.98
CA ARG A 9 22.62 -14.18 -25.55
C ARG A 9 21.11 -13.95 -25.45
N ASP A 10 20.35 -14.44 -26.43
CA ASP A 10 18.89 -14.35 -26.42
C ASP A 10 18.28 -15.20 -25.29
N GLN A 11 18.90 -16.34 -24.98
CA GLN A 11 18.47 -17.19 -23.86
C GLN A 11 18.78 -16.54 -22.50
N ALA A 12 19.92 -15.88 -22.35
CA ALA A 12 20.24 -15.11 -21.14
C ALA A 12 19.30 -13.92 -20.93
N ALA A 13 18.89 -13.24 -22.02
CA ALA A 13 17.93 -12.14 -21.96
C ALA A 13 16.54 -12.62 -21.49
N LYS A 14 16.06 -13.75 -22.01
CA LYS A 14 14.79 -14.36 -21.55
C LYS A 14 14.83 -14.75 -20.07
N ILE A 15 15.95 -15.31 -19.61
CA ILE A 15 16.11 -15.68 -18.20
C ILE A 15 16.12 -14.42 -17.31
N GLY A 16 16.77 -13.34 -17.74
CA GLY A 16 16.74 -12.06 -17.03
C GLY A 16 15.33 -11.46 -16.91
N GLU A 17 14.56 -11.51 -17.99
CA GLU A 17 13.19 -11.00 -18.03
C GLU A 17 12.23 -11.82 -17.14
N ASP A 18 12.37 -13.14 -17.13
CA ASP A 18 11.57 -14.01 -16.23
C ASP A 18 11.94 -13.80 -14.75
N ILE A 19 13.22 -13.56 -14.44
CA ILE A 19 13.67 -13.23 -13.07
C ILE A 19 13.11 -11.87 -12.63
N GLN A 20 13.10 -10.87 -13.51
CA GLN A 20 12.50 -9.56 -13.21
C GLN A 20 10.99 -9.66 -12.99
N LYS A 21 10.26 -10.42 -13.82
CA LYS A 21 8.82 -10.65 -13.64
C LYS A 21 8.51 -11.38 -12.34
N GLN A 22 9.33 -12.36 -11.95
CA GLN A 22 9.19 -13.02 -10.65
C GLN A 22 9.50 -12.09 -9.47
N ALA A 23 10.50 -11.20 -9.61
CA ALA A 23 10.85 -10.24 -8.56
C ALA A 23 9.76 -9.18 -8.31
N ILE A 24 9.09 -8.71 -9.37
CA ILE A 24 7.97 -7.74 -9.27
C ILE A 24 6.76 -8.41 -8.59
N LEU A 25 6.42 -9.64 -8.98
CA LEU A 25 5.36 -10.42 -8.32
C LEU A 25 5.65 -10.65 -6.83
N LEU A 26 6.90 -10.88 -6.46
CA LEU A 26 7.32 -11.04 -5.06
C LEU A 26 7.31 -9.71 -4.28
N ALA A 27 7.48 -8.57 -4.94
CA ALA A 27 7.46 -7.25 -4.32
C ALA A 27 6.04 -6.78 -3.96
N ASP A 28 5.04 -7.04 -4.81
CA ASP A 28 3.63 -6.75 -4.50
C ASP A 28 3.11 -7.64 -3.35
N ASP A 29 3.52 -8.91 -3.35
CA ASP A 29 3.17 -9.85 -2.28
C ASP A 29 3.86 -9.45 -0.95
N ALA A 30 5.06 -8.86 -1.02
CA ALA A 30 5.77 -8.30 0.14
C ALA A 30 5.11 -7.00 0.66
N ALA A 31 4.58 -6.15 -0.22
CA ALA A 31 3.86 -4.93 0.16
C ALA A 31 2.49 -5.23 0.81
N GLN A 32 1.86 -6.35 0.43
CA GLN A 32 0.63 -6.86 1.06
C GLN A 32 0.90 -7.70 2.32
N LYS A 33 2.12 -8.25 2.48
CA LYS A 33 2.51 -9.12 3.60
C LYS A 33 2.44 -8.48 5.00
N GLY A 34 2.36 -7.16 5.08
CA GLY A 34 2.26 -6.44 6.35
C GLY A 34 0.85 -5.96 6.71
N LYS A 35 -0.07 -5.84 5.75
CA LYS A 35 -1.36 -5.15 5.93
C LYS A 35 -2.48 -6.14 6.20
N ARG A 36 -3.01 -6.13 7.44
CA ARG A 36 -4.07 -7.02 7.91
C ARG A 36 -5.36 -6.25 8.11
N GLU A 37 -6.34 -6.50 7.25
CA GLU A 37 -7.70 -6.00 7.42
C GLU A 37 -8.51 -6.98 8.27
N LEU A 38 -9.05 -6.50 9.39
CA LEU A 38 -9.73 -7.28 10.40
C LEU A 38 -11.13 -6.72 10.66
N SER A 39 -12.09 -7.61 10.86
CA SER A 39 -13.49 -7.23 11.14
C SER A 39 -13.84 -7.52 12.60
N PHE A 40 -14.21 -6.47 13.33
CA PHE A 40 -14.56 -6.53 14.75
C PHE A 40 -16.07 -6.53 14.92
N ARG A 41 -16.58 -7.47 15.71
CA ARG A 41 -18.01 -7.60 16.02
C ARG A 41 -18.41 -6.69 17.17
N GLU A 42 -19.70 -6.59 17.45
CA GLU A 42 -20.21 -5.92 18.66
C GLU A 42 -19.52 -6.47 19.92
N GLY A 43 -19.15 -5.57 20.83
CA GLY A 43 -18.40 -5.89 22.05
C GLY A 43 -17.08 -5.13 22.17
N GLY A 44 -16.33 -5.48 23.23
CA GLY A 44 -15.00 -4.97 23.48
C GLY A 44 -14.02 -5.42 22.40
N LEU A 45 -13.23 -4.47 21.89
CA LEU A 45 -12.20 -4.74 20.88
C LEU A 45 -11.06 -5.61 21.44
N GLY A 46 -10.78 -5.47 22.74
CA GLY A 46 -9.75 -6.26 23.44
C GLY A 46 -8.32 -5.81 23.15
N PHE A 47 -8.12 -4.52 22.89
CA PHE A 47 -6.79 -3.92 22.76
C PHE A 47 -6.84 -2.44 23.14
N GLU A 48 -5.70 -1.90 23.57
CA GLU A 48 -5.51 -0.47 23.80
C GLU A 48 -4.53 0.12 22.79
N LEU A 49 -4.78 1.37 22.40
CA LEU A 49 -3.91 2.13 21.50
C LEU A 49 -3.17 3.21 22.27
N ASN A 50 -1.89 3.37 21.95
CA ASN A 50 -1.08 4.53 22.30
C ASN A 50 -0.81 5.30 20.98
N GLY A 51 -1.56 6.38 20.77
CA GLY A 51 -1.65 7.05 19.47
C GLY A 51 -2.21 6.14 18.37
N VAL A 52 -1.32 5.68 17.49
CA VAL A 52 -1.64 4.86 16.32
C VAL A 52 -1.18 3.40 16.50
N TYR A 53 -0.42 3.12 17.56
CA TYR A 53 0.19 1.82 17.79
C TYR A 53 -0.56 1.04 18.86
N VAL A 54 -0.63 -0.28 18.70
CA VAL A 54 -1.23 -1.18 19.68
C VAL A 54 -0.31 -1.29 20.89
N ALA A 55 -0.76 -0.77 22.03
CA ALA A 55 -0.01 -0.70 23.27
C ALA A 55 -0.16 -1.96 24.11
N SER A 56 -1.36 -2.54 24.16
CA SER A 56 -1.68 -3.75 24.90
C SER A 56 -2.79 -4.52 24.16
N VAL A 57 -2.80 -5.84 24.29
CA VAL A 57 -3.84 -6.71 23.72
C VAL A 57 -4.33 -7.65 24.81
N ASP A 58 -5.65 -7.70 24.99
CA ASP A 58 -6.28 -8.61 25.94
C ASP A 58 -6.25 -10.03 25.35
N PRO A 59 -5.73 -11.04 26.08
CA PRO A 59 -5.60 -12.41 25.57
C PRO A 59 -6.96 -13.07 25.29
N ASP A 60 -8.00 -12.68 26.02
CA ASP A 60 -9.37 -13.16 25.82
C ASP A 60 -10.18 -12.28 24.86
N GLY A 61 -9.56 -11.22 24.32
CA GLY A 61 -10.18 -10.21 23.47
C GLY A 61 -10.30 -10.61 22.00
N GLN A 62 -11.18 -9.92 21.27
CA GLN A 62 -11.34 -10.12 19.82
C GLN A 62 -10.04 -9.85 19.05
N ALA A 63 -9.28 -8.83 19.44
CA ALA A 63 -8.00 -8.52 18.81
C ALA A 63 -7.00 -9.68 18.89
N HIS A 64 -6.90 -10.37 20.03
CA HIS A 64 -6.01 -11.52 20.16
C HIS A 64 -6.46 -12.69 19.26
N GLN A 65 -7.76 -12.99 19.22
CA GLN A 65 -8.32 -14.02 18.34
C GLN A 65 -8.11 -13.71 16.86
N LEU A 66 -8.09 -12.42 16.49
CA LEU A 66 -7.82 -11.94 15.14
C LEU A 66 -6.31 -11.80 14.84
N GLY A 67 -5.44 -12.09 15.81
CA GLY A 67 -3.98 -12.09 15.63
C GLY A 67 -3.32 -10.71 15.65
N VAL A 68 -3.98 -9.69 16.20
CA VAL A 68 -3.37 -8.38 16.48
C VAL A 68 -2.34 -8.55 17.59
N GLN A 69 -1.18 -7.97 17.41
CA GLN A 69 -0.08 -8.02 18.37
C GLN A 69 0.28 -6.61 18.87
N GLN A 70 0.88 -6.55 20.06
CA GLN A 70 1.47 -5.32 20.57
C GLN A 70 2.53 -4.81 19.58
N GLY A 71 2.49 -3.51 19.27
CA GLY A 71 3.37 -2.87 18.29
C GLY A 71 2.81 -2.81 16.86
N ASP A 72 1.65 -3.42 16.57
CA ASP A 72 1.01 -3.22 15.27
C ASP A 72 0.54 -1.76 15.11
N LYS A 73 0.68 -1.20 13.90
CA LYS A 73 0.26 0.17 13.56
C LYS A 73 -1.12 0.18 12.92
N LEU A 74 -2.06 0.95 13.45
CA LEU A 74 -3.38 1.13 12.88
C LEU A 74 -3.34 2.14 11.71
N VAL A 75 -3.68 1.71 10.50
CA VAL A 75 -3.59 2.57 9.31
C VAL A 75 -4.96 3.10 8.90
N SER A 76 -6.02 2.34 9.11
CA SER A 76 -7.37 2.77 8.78
C SER A 76 -8.45 2.21 9.71
N ILE A 77 -9.47 3.04 9.95
CA ILE A 77 -10.67 2.72 10.73
C ILE A 77 -11.88 2.87 9.82
N ALA A 78 -12.68 1.81 9.65
CA ALA A 78 -13.89 1.79 8.83
C ALA A 78 -13.71 2.33 7.39
N GLY A 79 -12.51 2.16 6.82
CA GLY A 79 -12.16 2.69 5.50
C GLY A 79 -11.62 4.14 5.49
N TYR A 80 -11.62 4.83 6.64
CA TYR A 80 -10.98 6.14 6.79
C TYR A 80 -9.50 5.96 7.13
N VAL A 81 -8.63 6.60 6.35
CA VAL A 81 -7.17 6.58 6.56
C VAL A 81 -6.82 7.52 7.71
N ILE A 82 -6.06 7.00 8.68
CA ILE A 82 -5.60 7.78 9.82
C ILE A 82 -4.39 8.62 9.39
N PRO A 83 -4.39 9.95 9.59
CA PRO A 83 -3.22 10.78 9.34
C PRO A 83 -2.08 10.41 10.28
N GLU A 84 -0.83 10.67 9.89
CA GLU A 84 0.37 10.18 10.58
C GLU A 84 0.52 10.66 12.04
N ASN A 85 -0.10 11.79 12.38
CA ASN A 85 -0.08 12.35 13.74
C ASN A 85 -1.49 12.72 14.22
N PRO A 86 -2.34 11.73 14.54
CA PRO A 86 -3.70 11.97 15.02
C PRO A 86 -3.66 12.28 16.51
N LYS A 87 -4.56 13.16 16.98
CA LYS A 87 -4.81 13.32 18.42
C LYS A 87 -5.43 12.02 18.95
N GLU A 88 -4.93 11.51 20.07
CA GLU A 88 -5.43 10.25 20.67
C GLU A 88 -6.95 10.26 20.89
N GLU A 89 -7.49 11.41 21.26
CA GLU A 89 -8.93 11.64 21.44
C GLU A 89 -9.73 11.40 20.15
N SER A 90 -9.17 11.79 18.99
CA SER A 90 -9.82 11.58 17.70
C SER A 90 -9.88 10.11 17.33
N VAL A 91 -8.82 9.35 17.59
CA VAL A 91 -8.77 7.90 17.30
C VAL A 91 -9.79 7.15 18.15
N LYS A 92 -9.88 7.48 19.45
CA LYS A 92 -10.91 6.92 20.34
C LYS A 92 -12.32 7.27 19.86
N LYS A 93 -12.54 8.52 19.46
CA LYS A 93 -13.83 8.96 18.91
C LYS A 93 -14.20 8.21 17.64
N TRP A 94 -13.26 7.99 16.72
CA TRP A 94 -13.51 7.21 15.49
C TRP A 94 -13.83 5.73 15.77
N LEU A 95 -13.21 5.14 16.80
CA LEU A 95 -13.51 3.76 17.21
C LEU A 95 -14.89 3.61 17.85
N ASP A 96 -15.39 4.67 18.49
CA ASP A 96 -16.71 4.74 19.13
C ASP A 96 -17.82 5.10 18.12
N GLU A 97 -17.55 6.01 17.18
CA GLU A 97 -18.45 6.36 16.07
C GLU A 97 -18.52 5.26 14.99
N MET A 98 -17.64 4.26 15.05
CA MET A 98 -17.61 3.15 14.10
C MET A 98 -18.85 2.26 14.26
N ILE A 99 -19.65 2.18 13.19
CA ILE A 99 -20.78 1.23 13.09
C ILE A 99 -20.22 -0.20 13.15
N ARG A 100 -20.64 -0.96 14.17
CA ARG A 100 -20.27 -2.38 14.33
C ARG A 100 -21.16 -3.25 13.42
N PRO A 101 -20.63 -4.29 12.73
CA PRO A 101 -19.24 -4.71 12.72
C PRO A 101 -18.33 -3.77 11.93
N GLY A 102 -17.25 -3.36 12.58
CA GLY A 102 -16.34 -2.35 12.05
C GLY A 102 -15.08 -2.99 11.46
N ARG A 103 -14.56 -2.41 10.39
CA ARG A 103 -13.34 -2.89 9.72
C ARG A 103 -12.15 -2.05 10.15
N LEU A 104 -11.10 -2.67 10.66
CA LEU A 104 -9.86 -2.01 11.04
C LEU A 104 -8.72 -2.59 10.22
N THR A 105 -7.76 -1.77 9.85
CA THR A 105 -6.60 -2.24 9.11
C THR A 105 -5.32 -1.92 9.84
N PHE A 106 -4.57 -2.96 10.15
CA PHE A 106 -3.30 -2.88 10.85
C PHE A 106 -2.15 -3.17 9.90
N VAL A 107 -1.01 -2.56 10.15
CA VAL A 107 0.26 -2.88 9.50
C VAL A 107 1.20 -3.37 10.58
N SER A 108 1.72 -4.60 10.42
CA SER A 108 2.68 -5.13 11.38
C SER A 108 4.02 -4.45 11.19
N GLU A 109 4.50 -3.79 12.24
CA GLU A 109 5.79 -3.08 12.21
C GLU A 109 6.99 -4.04 12.37
N ALA A 110 6.72 -5.29 12.77
CA ALA A 110 7.72 -6.36 12.89
C ALA A 110 8.45 -6.72 11.58
N MET A 111 8.04 -6.14 10.44
CA MET A 111 8.70 -6.32 9.13
C MET A 111 9.58 -5.15 8.68
N LYS A 112 9.58 -3.99 9.37
CA LYS A 112 10.38 -2.85 8.90
C LYS A 112 11.85 -2.92 9.29
N ASP A 113 12.19 -3.69 10.32
CA ASP A 113 13.58 -4.00 10.63
C ASP A 113 13.88 -5.42 10.17
N GLY A 114 14.77 -5.58 9.19
CA GLY A 114 15.31 -6.86 8.74
C GLY A 114 16.10 -7.64 9.80
N THR A 115 15.81 -7.43 11.08
CA THR A 115 16.25 -8.28 12.19
C THR A 115 15.10 -9.22 12.50
N ILE A 116 15.19 -10.43 11.96
CA ILE A 116 14.42 -11.60 12.41
C ILE A 116 14.66 -11.75 13.92
N SER A 117 13.80 -11.12 14.73
CA SER A 117 13.71 -11.39 16.15
C SER A 117 13.01 -12.73 16.29
N ALA A 118 13.80 -13.80 16.17
CA ALA A 118 13.43 -15.12 16.62
C ALA A 118 13.32 -15.07 18.15
N SER A 119 12.16 -14.69 18.66
CA SER A 119 11.79 -14.86 20.06
C SER A 119 10.29 -15.11 20.19
N ALA A 120 9.86 -16.22 19.60
CA ALA A 120 8.66 -16.94 19.99
C ALA A 120 8.95 -18.45 19.93
N VAL A 121 10.01 -18.87 20.62
CA VAL A 121 10.11 -20.25 21.14
C VAL A 121 10.25 -20.12 22.64
N VAL A 122 9.14 -20.41 23.31
CA VAL A 122 9.06 -20.61 24.75
C VAL A 122 10.00 -21.77 25.11
N PHE A 123 11.14 -21.46 25.72
CA PHE A 123 11.91 -22.40 26.51
C PHE A 123 11.63 -22.12 28.00
N PRO A 124 11.22 -23.12 28.79
CA PRO A 124 11.06 -22.93 30.23
C PRO A 124 12.44 -22.88 30.91
N LYS A 125 12.67 -21.74 31.57
CA LYS A 125 13.25 -21.54 32.91
C LYS A 125 14.22 -22.62 33.43
N GLU A 126 15.51 -22.26 33.56
CA GLU A 126 16.21 -22.14 34.86
C GLU A 126 17.74 -21.97 34.70
N ALA A 127 18.31 -21.32 35.72
CA ALA A 127 19.70 -21.26 36.14
C ALA A 127 20.64 -20.24 35.46
N ASP A 128 20.82 -19.13 36.19
CA ASP A 128 22.11 -18.59 36.63
C ASP A 128 23.25 -18.54 35.62
N PHE A 129 23.45 -17.38 35.00
CA PHE A 129 24.81 -16.91 34.74
C PHE A 129 24.91 -15.41 34.98
N ALA A 130 25.74 -15.08 35.95
CA ALA A 130 26.09 -13.75 36.36
C ALA A 130 26.93 -13.02 35.29
N ASP A 131 26.82 -11.70 35.34
CA ASP A 131 27.95 -10.77 35.25
C ASP A 131 28.83 -10.84 33.99
N THR A 132 28.57 -9.94 33.04
CA THR A 132 29.62 -9.08 32.48
C THR A 132 29.00 -7.79 31.97
N GLY A 133 29.29 -6.68 32.63
CA GLY A 133 29.10 -5.35 32.06
C GLY A 133 30.08 -5.09 30.91
N LEU A 134 29.64 -4.31 29.92
CA LEU A 134 30.43 -3.60 28.89
C LEU A 134 29.46 -2.59 28.24
N THR A 135 29.37 -1.36 28.76
CA THR A 135 30.03 -0.14 28.25
C THR A 135 29.54 0.33 26.88
N ALA A 136 28.77 1.44 26.91
CA ALA A 136 28.84 2.64 26.08
C ALA A 136 29.12 2.49 24.58
N PHE A 137 28.09 2.74 23.77
CA PHE A 137 28.23 3.08 22.35
C PHE A 137 28.55 4.58 22.20
N PRO A 138 29.54 4.98 21.38
CA PRO A 138 29.85 6.38 21.13
C PRO A 138 28.94 6.95 20.03
N GLU A 139 28.39 8.14 20.30
CA GLU A 139 27.79 9.04 19.31
C GLU A 139 28.85 9.44 18.27
N GLN A 140 28.61 9.12 17.00
CA GLN A 140 29.40 9.62 15.89
C GLN A 140 28.76 10.90 15.34
N SER A 141 29.33 12.04 15.74
CA SER A 141 29.08 13.35 15.17
C SER A 141 29.71 13.45 13.77
N TRP A 142 28.90 13.66 12.75
CA TRP A 142 29.38 14.06 11.43
C TRP A 142 29.67 15.57 11.46
N GLN A 143 30.95 15.92 11.46
CA GLN A 143 31.41 17.29 11.21
C GLN A 143 31.55 17.48 9.70
N GLU A 144 30.81 18.46 9.18
CA GLU A 144 30.91 18.95 7.81
C GLU A 144 32.17 19.84 7.73
N ASP A 145 33.25 19.31 7.16
CA ASP A 145 34.41 20.12 6.81
C ASP A 145 34.19 20.80 5.44
N ASP A 146 34.24 22.14 5.49
CA ASP A 146 34.22 23.08 4.37
C ASP A 146 35.25 22.72 3.28
N LEU A 147 34.77 22.22 2.13
CA LEU A 147 35.57 22.06 0.91
C LEU A 147 35.62 23.40 0.15
N VAL A 148 36.62 24.21 0.47
CA VAL A 148 36.97 25.43 -0.28
C VAL A 148 37.58 25.03 -1.63
N VAL A 149 36.81 25.21 -2.70
CA VAL A 149 37.27 25.05 -4.09
C VAL A 149 38.15 26.24 -4.47
N VAL A 150 39.48 26.06 -4.44
CA VAL A 150 40.45 27.03 -4.95
C VAL A 150 40.62 26.83 -6.46
N LEU A 151 40.13 27.81 -7.23
CA LEU A 151 40.37 27.94 -8.67
C LEU A 151 41.84 28.37 -8.92
N PRO A 152 42.61 27.67 -9.77
CA PRO A 152 43.92 28.15 -10.17
C PRO A 152 43.82 29.20 -11.28
N GLU A 153 44.42 30.36 -11.01
CA GLU A 153 44.59 31.44 -11.97
C GLU A 153 45.59 31.09 -13.09
N MET A 154 45.27 31.57 -14.29
CA MET A 154 46.03 31.42 -15.52
C MET A 154 47.24 32.38 -15.48
N SER A 155 48.44 31.86 -15.23
CA SER A 155 49.69 32.62 -15.36
C SER A 155 50.48 32.19 -16.59
N THR A 156 50.78 33.19 -17.41
CA THR A 156 51.50 33.12 -18.68
C THR A 156 53.01 33.03 -18.47
N GLY A 157 53.64 32.09 -19.19
CA GLY A 157 54.99 32.26 -19.74
C GLY A 157 56.16 31.80 -18.87
N LYS A 158 56.74 30.63 -19.22
CA LYS A 158 58.20 30.47 -19.34
C LYS A 158 58.58 29.14 -19.98
N GLU A 159 59.29 29.21 -21.11
CA GLU A 159 60.15 28.15 -21.63
C GLU A 159 61.23 27.81 -20.60
N VAL A 160 61.38 26.54 -20.20
CA VAL A 160 62.66 25.93 -19.80
C VAL A 160 62.57 24.40 -19.91
N ALA A 161 63.60 23.85 -20.57
CA ALA A 161 64.20 22.51 -20.46
C ALA A 161 63.32 21.25 -20.53
N ILE A 162 63.45 20.59 -21.68
CA ILE A 162 63.20 19.17 -21.91
C ILE A 162 64.16 18.35 -21.03
N SER A 163 63.66 17.76 -19.95
CA SER A 163 64.37 16.71 -19.20
C SER A 163 63.36 15.80 -18.50
N LYS A 164 63.30 14.54 -18.96
CA LYS A 164 62.74 13.36 -18.27
C LYS A 164 61.30 13.50 -17.74
N ALA A 165 60.32 13.43 -18.63
CA ALA A 165 58.93 13.16 -18.27
C ALA A 165 58.38 12.01 -19.13
N SER A 166 58.56 10.78 -18.66
CA SER A 166 58.07 9.59 -19.37
C SER A 166 57.20 8.66 -18.50
N THR A 167 56.67 9.14 -17.37
CA THR A 167 55.87 8.29 -16.47
C THR A 167 54.57 8.96 -15.98
N GLN A 168 54.32 10.24 -16.27
CA GLN A 168 53.08 10.93 -15.84
C GLN A 168 51.93 10.91 -16.86
N HIS A 169 52.16 10.50 -18.11
CA HIS A 169 51.10 10.46 -19.14
C HIS A 169 50.22 9.20 -19.08
N ALA A 170 50.65 8.13 -18.41
CA ALA A 170 49.88 6.89 -18.34
C ALA A 170 48.68 6.99 -17.38
N SER A 171 48.80 7.75 -16.29
CA SER A 171 47.73 7.87 -15.28
C SER A 171 46.55 8.73 -15.74
N SER A 172 46.79 9.67 -16.67
CA SER A 172 45.72 10.53 -17.22
C SER A 172 44.77 9.76 -18.15
N LEU A 173 45.25 8.76 -18.89
CA LEU A 173 44.42 7.97 -19.81
C LEU A 173 43.49 6.99 -19.08
N ALA A 174 43.93 6.46 -17.93
CA ALA A 174 43.09 5.58 -17.10
C ALA A 174 41.87 6.32 -16.53
N ASN A 175 42.04 7.57 -16.09
CA ASN A 175 40.97 8.38 -15.52
C ASN A 175 39.91 8.79 -16.56
N VAL A 176 40.32 9.08 -17.79
CA VAL A 176 39.39 9.41 -18.88
C VAL A 176 38.50 8.21 -19.23
N SER A 177 39.05 6.99 -19.20
CA SER A 177 38.27 5.78 -19.47
C SER A 177 37.17 5.56 -18.42
N THR A 178 37.47 5.76 -17.13
CA THR A 178 36.47 5.60 -16.07
C THR A 178 35.38 6.66 -16.15
N GLU A 179 35.73 7.90 -16.50
CA GLU A 179 34.75 8.98 -16.67
C GLU A 179 33.79 8.69 -17.84
N THR A 180 34.32 8.21 -18.97
CA THR A 180 33.47 7.82 -20.11
C THR A 180 32.51 6.68 -19.78
N GLN A 181 32.93 5.74 -18.94
CA GLN A 181 32.11 4.62 -18.51
C GLN A 181 30.97 5.08 -17.59
N LEU A 182 31.28 5.88 -16.57
CA LEU A 182 30.28 6.45 -15.68
C LEU A 182 29.26 7.31 -16.44
N ARG A 183 29.72 8.07 -17.44
CA ARG A 183 28.83 8.88 -18.27
C ARG A 183 27.90 8.01 -19.12
N ALA A 184 28.39 6.89 -19.66
CA ALA A 184 27.54 5.94 -20.39
C ALA A 184 26.51 5.27 -19.47
N GLU A 185 26.91 4.89 -18.26
CA GLU A 185 26.01 4.32 -17.24
C GLU A 185 24.94 5.32 -16.81
N LEU A 186 25.29 6.60 -16.62
CA LEU A 186 24.32 7.66 -16.32
C LEU A 186 23.29 7.88 -17.45
N TYR A 187 23.72 7.82 -18.71
CA TYR A 187 22.78 7.90 -19.83
C TYR A 187 21.86 6.67 -19.90
N ALA A 188 22.40 5.46 -19.68
CA ALA A 188 21.60 4.25 -19.63
C ALA A 188 20.56 4.29 -18.50
N ALA A 189 20.95 4.71 -17.30
CA ALA A 189 20.04 4.87 -16.17
C ALA A 189 18.98 5.94 -16.43
N ARG A 190 19.33 7.04 -17.09
CA ARG A 190 18.36 8.08 -17.50
C ARG A 190 17.32 7.53 -18.48
N ASP A 191 17.75 6.76 -19.46
CA ASP A 191 16.84 6.17 -20.46
C ASP A 191 15.91 5.14 -19.80
N GLU A 192 16.40 4.36 -18.83
CA GLU A 192 15.60 3.43 -18.03
C GLU A 192 14.54 4.16 -17.21
N VAL A 193 14.89 5.25 -16.51
CA VAL A 193 13.93 6.10 -15.78
C VAL A 193 12.86 6.64 -16.73
N GLN A 194 13.24 7.13 -17.91
CA GLN A 194 12.27 7.61 -18.90
C GLN A 194 11.37 6.50 -19.45
N SER A 195 11.85 5.27 -19.52
CA SER A 195 11.02 4.11 -19.89
C SER A 195 9.98 3.82 -18.82
N LEU A 196 10.41 3.73 -17.55
CA LEU A 196 9.54 3.48 -16.41
C LEU A 196 8.49 4.59 -16.22
N GLU A 197 8.86 5.86 -16.47
CA GLU A 197 7.91 6.97 -16.44
C GLU A 197 6.79 6.82 -17.48
N ARG A 198 7.09 6.30 -18.68
CA ARG A 198 6.06 6.02 -19.70
C ARG A 198 5.15 4.87 -19.26
N GLU A 199 5.73 3.78 -18.75
CA GLU A 199 4.95 2.63 -18.26
C GLU A 199 4.02 3.02 -17.10
N LEU A 200 4.48 3.87 -16.18
CA LEU A 200 3.64 4.41 -15.11
C LEU A 200 2.48 5.26 -15.64
N GLU A 201 2.70 6.03 -16.70
CA GLU A 201 1.65 6.84 -17.32
C GLU A 201 0.63 5.95 -18.04
N ASP A 202 1.07 4.90 -18.73
CA ASP A 202 0.19 3.90 -19.33
C ASP A 202 -0.67 3.19 -18.26
N CYS A 203 -0.08 2.76 -17.14
CA CYS A 203 -0.84 2.17 -16.03
C CYS A 203 -1.84 3.14 -15.40
N ARG A 204 -1.50 4.44 -15.31
CA ARG A 204 -2.44 5.47 -14.83
C ARG A 204 -3.62 5.64 -15.78
N GLN A 205 -3.35 5.63 -17.08
CA GLN A 205 -4.38 5.71 -18.11
C GLN A 205 -5.33 4.51 -18.05
N GLU A 206 -4.80 3.29 -17.93
CA GLU A 206 -5.61 2.08 -17.74
C GLU A 206 -6.49 2.16 -16.48
N CYS A 207 -5.92 2.64 -15.36
CA CYS A 207 -6.69 2.83 -14.12
C CYS A 207 -7.82 3.85 -14.29
N TYR A 208 -7.60 4.92 -15.06
CA TYR A 208 -8.63 5.91 -15.38
C TYR A 208 -9.76 5.29 -16.21
N GLU A 209 -9.43 4.51 -17.24
CA GLU A 209 -10.40 3.83 -18.10
C GLU A 209 -11.24 2.81 -17.31
N LEU A 210 -10.62 2.02 -16.44
CA LEU A 210 -11.33 1.07 -15.57
C LEU A 210 -12.29 1.77 -14.61
N ARG A 211 -11.90 2.91 -14.03
CA ARG A 211 -12.79 3.72 -13.18
C ARG A 211 -13.96 4.28 -13.96
N HIS A 212 -13.73 4.77 -15.17
CA HIS A 212 -14.80 5.28 -16.04
C HIS A 212 -15.78 4.16 -16.42
N PHE A 213 -15.27 3.00 -16.83
CA PHE A 213 -16.09 1.83 -17.15
C PHE A 213 -16.90 1.35 -15.94
N ALA A 214 -16.30 1.33 -14.74
CA ALA A 214 -17.00 0.98 -13.52
C ALA A 214 -18.13 1.98 -13.19
N ALA A 215 -17.89 3.28 -13.41
CA ALA A 215 -18.91 4.31 -13.22
C ALA A 215 -20.09 4.14 -14.21
N GLU A 216 -19.80 3.90 -15.49
CA GLU A 216 -20.82 3.65 -16.52
C GLU A 216 -21.67 2.41 -16.17
N LYS A 217 -21.04 1.33 -15.69
CA LYS A 217 -21.75 0.14 -15.21
C LYS A 217 -22.60 0.39 -13.96
N ALA A 218 -22.15 1.26 -13.06
CA ALA A 218 -22.92 1.63 -11.87
C ALA A 218 -24.20 2.39 -12.26
N GLU A 219 -24.15 3.27 -13.26
CA GLU A 219 -25.33 3.98 -13.78
C GLU A 219 -26.32 3.03 -14.46
N ASP A 220 -25.83 2.13 -15.31
CA ASP A 220 -26.66 1.11 -15.97
C ASP A 220 -27.39 0.20 -14.97
N THR A 221 -26.70 -0.19 -13.90
CA THR A 221 -27.29 -1.04 -12.86
C THR A 221 -28.33 -0.29 -12.04
N SER A 222 -28.07 0.97 -11.69
CA SER A 222 -29.01 1.86 -11.00
C SER A 222 -30.28 2.12 -11.81
N LEU A 223 -30.14 2.40 -13.12
CA LEU A 223 -31.29 2.58 -14.02
C LEU A 223 -32.14 1.30 -14.14
N ARG A 224 -31.49 0.12 -14.22
CA ARG A 224 -32.20 -1.17 -14.29
C ARG A 224 -32.88 -1.54 -12.98
N SER A 225 -32.29 -1.27 -11.82
CA SER A 225 -32.92 -1.54 -10.53
C SER A 225 -34.08 -0.58 -10.26
N GLY A 226 -33.90 0.71 -10.53
CA GLY A 226 -34.95 1.73 -10.40
C GLY A 226 -36.16 1.43 -11.29
N SER A 227 -35.92 0.98 -12.54
CA SER A 227 -36.99 0.57 -13.45
C SER A 227 -37.79 -0.64 -12.94
N ARG A 228 -37.12 -1.63 -12.33
CA ARG A 228 -37.78 -2.81 -11.74
C ARG A 228 -38.62 -2.46 -10.52
N GLU A 229 -38.12 -1.59 -9.66
CA GLU A 229 -38.83 -1.16 -8.46
C GLU A 229 -40.02 -0.26 -8.80
N ALA A 230 -39.85 0.69 -9.73
CA ALA A 230 -40.94 1.50 -10.26
C ALA A 230 -42.06 0.64 -10.88
N LEU A 231 -41.70 -0.42 -11.62
CA LEU A 231 -42.68 -1.36 -12.18
C LEU A 231 -43.43 -2.14 -11.08
N ARG A 232 -42.75 -2.54 -10.00
CA ARG A 232 -43.38 -3.21 -8.85
C ARG A 232 -44.38 -2.28 -8.14
N LEU A 233 -43.99 -1.04 -7.89
CA LEU A 233 -44.86 -0.03 -7.28
C LEU A 233 -46.09 0.25 -8.13
N ARG A 234 -45.92 0.32 -9.46
CA ARG A 234 -47.04 0.56 -10.38
C ARG A 234 -48.08 -0.57 -10.34
N ARG A 235 -47.63 -1.83 -10.32
CA ARG A 235 -48.54 -2.98 -10.17
C ARG A 235 -49.24 -3.00 -8.80
N ALA A 236 -48.52 -2.65 -7.73
CA ALA A 236 -49.09 -2.61 -6.40
C ALA A 236 -50.20 -1.54 -6.29
N LEU A 237 -50.01 -0.37 -6.89
CA LEU A 237 -51.04 0.68 -6.95
C LEU A 237 -52.27 0.21 -7.75
N GLU A 238 -52.06 -0.42 -8.90
CA GLU A 238 -53.15 -0.96 -9.73
C GLU A 238 -53.95 -2.04 -8.98
N GLN A 239 -53.29 -2.90 -8.20
CA GLN A 239 -53.95 -3.88 -7.33
C GLN A 239 -54.78 -3.22 -6.22
N LEU A 240 -54.28 -2.14 -5.61
CA LEU A 240 -55.03 -1.42 -4.58
C LEU A 240 -56.27 -0.73 -5.16
N GLU A 241 -56.15 -0.13 -6.35
CA GLU A 241 -57.28 0.50 -7.05
C GLU A 241 -58.36 -0.54 -7.41
N GLN A 242 -57.93 -1.71 -7.91
CA GLN A 242 -58.82 -2.84 -8.18
C GLN A 242 -59.55 -3.31 -6.92
N ALA A 243 -58.81 -3.50 -5.81
CA ALA A 243 -59.38 -3.93 -4.54
C ALA A 243 -60.36 -2.90 -3.95
N GLN A 244 -60.06 -1.60 -4.10
CA GLN A 244 -60.97 -0.54 -3.69
C GLN A 244 -62.27 -0.59 -4.49
N LYS A 245 -62.19 -0.79 -5.81
CA LYS A 245 -63.37 -0.92 -6.67
C LYS A 245 -64.23 -2.13 -6.30
N GLU A 246 -63.61 -3.28 -6.04
CA GLU A 246 -64.33 -4.49 -5.58
C GLU A 246 -65.00 -4.29 -4.21
N ALA A 247 -64.34 -3.56 -3.30
CA ALA A 247 -64.92 -3.21 -2.00
C ALA A 247 -66.13 -2.26 -2.14
N GLU A 248 -66.06 -1.27 -3.05
CA GLU A 248 -67.17 -0.37 -3.35
C GLU A 248 -68.36 -1.10 -4.01
N GLU A 249 -68.09 -2.00 -4.96
CA GLU A 249 -69.11 -2.86 -5.58
C GLU A 249 -69.79 -3.77 -4.54
N SER A 250 -69.01 -4.36 -3.64
CA SER A 250 -69.52 -5.17 -2.53
C SER A 250 -70.39 -4.36 -1.57
N LEU A 251 -70.00 -3.12 -1.25
CA LEU A 251 -70.77 -2.21 -0.41
C LEU A 251 -72.11 -1.82 -1.05
N MET A 252 -72.12 -1.59 -2.36
CA MET A 252 -73.34 -1.29 -3.12
C MET A 252 -74.28 -2.50 -3.19
N GLY A 253 -73.75 -3.71 -3.34
CA GLY A 253 -74.55 -4.95 -3.33
C GLY A 253 -75.29 -5.20 -2.01
N LEU A 254 -74.68 -4.84 -0.87
CA LEU A 254 -75.30 -5.03 0.45
C LEU A 254 -76.42 -4.03 0.76
N ARG A 255 -76.42 -2.82 0.17
CA ARG A 255 -77.53 -1.86 0.32
C ARG A 255 -78.79 -2.25 -0.43
N GLY A 256 -78.72 -3.25 -1.32
CA GLY A 256 -79.83 -3.68 -2.17
C GLY A 256 -80.77 -4.71 -1.57
N VAL A 257 -80.59 -5.17 -0.32
CA VAL A 257 -81.47 -6.20 0.26
C VAL A 257 -82.80 -5.56 0.69
N PRO A 258 -83.93 -5.81 0.00
CA PRO A 258 -85.21 -5.27 0.42
C PRO A 258 -85.63 -5.95 1.72
N SER A 259 -85.86 -5.14 2.76
CA SER A 259 -86.50 -5.55 4.00
C SER A 259 -87.85 -6.20 3.67
N ARG A 260 -87.92 -7.53 3.65
CA ARG A 260 -89.19 -8.26 3.63
C ARG A 260 -89.89 -8.00 4.96
N GLY A 261 -90.78 -7.02 4.95
CA GLY A 261 -91.68 -6.71 6.05
C GLY A 261 -92.49 -7.95 6.43
N SER A 262 -92.56 -8.19 7.75
CA SER A 262 -93.49 -9.11 8.40
C SER A 262 -94.89 -8.52 8.46
#